data_AF-A0A258N832-F1
#
_entry.id   AF-A0A258N832-F1
#
_cell.length_a   1.000
_cell.length_b   1.000
_cell.length_c   1.000
_cell.angle_alpha   90.00
_cell.angle_beta   90.00
_cell.angle_gamma   90.00
#
_symmetry.space_group_name_H-M   'P 1'
#
loop_
_entity.id
_entity.type
_entity.pdbx_description
1 polymer ?
#
loop_
_entity_poly.entity_id
_entity_poly.type
_entity_poly.pdbx_seq_one_letter_code
_entity_poly.pdbx_strand_id
1 'polypeptide(L)'
;QARADITIRTSILEARFLVGDKALFEDLETRFDKEVVEGTATEFVTAKMAEREERLRKAGQSRYLVEPNVKDGKGGLRDLHTLFWIAKYVYRVRSTGELVSKGVFTREEARLFTRCEDFLWSVRCHLHFLTGRPEERLSFDLQREMAQRLGYTEHPGQRDVERFMKHYFLVAKDVGDLTAILSAGLEARHEKPVPGLKGMVDRLRSGAKRTKLKESADFVIDTERLNVADDLVFVRDGVNFLRMFHIADKRNLALHPDAMRLAASSLSLIDQKLRENPEANRLFLEIICSKNTPETVLRRMNEVGVLGRFLPEFGKVVAMMQFNMYHHYTVDEHLLRCIGILSEIERNTNPENALSNELMATLKPQRHLLYVALLLHDIAKGRPEDHSIAGARVARRVCPRLGLSAAETETVAWLVEQHLVMSTVAQSRDLSDRRTIENFAAVVQNLDRMKLLTILTTADIRAVGPGTWNGWKAQLLRTLYYETEPMLTGGFSEVDRGKRVKVAQAHLRHALSDWSEEDVNAYSARHYPSYWLRTDLDTKVRHARFITEMEAAGQTLTTHADVEPARGITELTVLAPDHPKLLSVIAGACAAAGANIVDAQISTTTDGLA
;
A
#
# COMPACT_ATOMS: atom_id res chain seq x y z
N GLN A 1 -22.49 -31.07 20.24
CA GLN A 1 -21.88 -30.55 18.99
C GLN A 1 -21.55 -29.06 19.12
N ALA A 2 -22.51 -28.17 19.37
CA ALA A 2 -22.27 -26.72 19.48
C ALA A 2 -21.27 -26.25 20.56
N ARG A 3 -21.05 -27.05 21.63
CA ARG A 3 -19.98 -26.80 22.62
C ARG A 3 -18.58 -26.98 22.01
N ALA A 4 -18.40 -27.92 21.10
CA ALA A 4 -17.10 -28.29 20.53
C ALA A 4 -16.77 -27.58 19.20
N ASP A 5 -17.75 -26.97 18.54
CA ASP A 5 -17.57 -26.36 17.21
C ASP A 5 -18.21 -24.97 17.15
N ILE A 6 -17.37 -23.94 16.96
CA ILE A 6 -17.76 -22.53 16.87
C ILE A 6 -18.57 -22.23 15.59
N THR A 7 -18.37 -22.97 14.50
CA THR A 7 -19.15 -22.83 13.26
C THR A 7 -20.59 -23.26 13.48
N ILE A 8 -20.78 -24.42 14.12
CA ILE A 8 -22.12 -24.91 14.51
C ILE A 8 -22.75 -23.94 15.51
N ARG A 9 -21.97 -23.45 16.48
CA ARG A 9 -22.40 -22.47 17.47
C ARG A 9 -22.92 -21.18 16.81
N THR A 10 -22.21 -20.68 15.79
CA THR A 10 -22.61 -19.50 15.02
C THR A 10 -23.87 -19.76 14.20
N SER A 11 -24.00 -20.95 13.61
CA SER A 11 -25.18 -21.32 12.82
C SER A 11 -26.46 -21.37 13.67
N ILE A 12 -26.38 -21.91 14.90
CA ILE A 12 -27.51 -21.91 15.84
C ILE A 12 -27.81 -20.48 16.33
N LEU A 13 -26.76 -19.68 16.58
CA LEU A 13 -26.92 -18.26 16.96
C LEU A 13 -27.71 -17.47 15.91
N GLU A 14 -27.60 -17.81 14.63
CA GLU A 14 -28.30 -17.15 13.52
C GLU A 14 -29.68 -17.76 13.18
N ALA A 15 -30.13 -18.77 13.92
CA ALA A 15 -31.38 -19.45 13.61
C ALA A 15 -32.57 -18.46 13.58
N ARG A 16 -33.46 -18.68 12.59
CA ARG A 16 -34.68 -17.89 12.40
C ARG A 16 -35.87 -18.85 12.31
N PHE A 17 -36.93 -18.55 13.04
CA PHE A 17 -38.19 -19.28 12.88
C PHE A 17 -38.85 -18.86 11.56
N LEU A 18 -39.02 -19.81 10.64
CA LEU A 18 -39.73 -19.59 9.37
C LEU A 18 -41.13 -20.20 9.43
N VAL A 19 -41.21 -21.50 9.75
CA VAL A 19 -42.45 -22.29 9.87
C VAL A 19 -42.17 -23.56 10.68
N GLY A 20 -43.20 -24.18 11.26
CA GLY A 20 -43.11 -25.44 12.00
C GLY A 20 -43.53 -25.31 13.47
N ASP A 21 -43.03 -26.21 14.33
CA ASP A 21 -43.31 -26.19 15.76
C ASP A 21 -42.51 -25.06 16.45
N LYS A 22 -43.24 -24.05 16.90
CA LYS A 22 -42.66 -22.88 17.57
C LYS A 22 -42.11 -23.22 18.96
N ALA A 23 -42.73 -24.14 19.70
CA ALA A 23 -42.28 -24.51 21.03
C ALA A 23 -40.93 -25.23 20.97
N LEU A 24 -40.72 -26.07 19.96
CA LEU A 24 -39.43 -26.72 19.73
C LEU A 24 -38.32 -25.70 19.40
N PHE A 25 -38.63 -24.68 18.61
CA PHE A 25 -37.67 -23.61 18.30
C PHE A 25 -37.32 -22.79 19.54
N GLU A 26 -38.31 -22.43 20.36
CA GLU A 26 -38.11 -21.71 21.62
C GLU A 26 -37.31 -22.54 22.65
N ASP A 27 -37.50 -23.86 22.71
CA ASP A 27 -36.68 -24.76 23.52
C ASP A 27 -35.23 -24.79 23.04
N LEU A 28 -35.00 -24.90 21.72
CA LEU A 28 -33.67 -24.82 21.14
C LEU A 28 -32.96 -23.52 21.51
N GLU A 29 -33.63 -22.37 21.36
CA GLU A 29 -33.07 -21.06 21.73
C GLU A 29 -32.72 -21.03 23.22
N THR A 30 -33.65 -21.44 24.09
CA THR A 30 -33.48 -21.42 25.55
C THR A 30 -32.32 -22.30 26.00
N ARG A 31 -32.23 -23.51 25.46
CA ARG A 31 -31.17 -24.47 25.78
C ARG A 31 -29.82 -24.02 25.24
N PHE A 32 -29.77 -23.47 24.03
CA PHE A 32 -28.54 -22.92 23.47
C PHE A 32 -28.00 -21.79 24.36
N ASP A 33 -28.89 -20.89 24.79
CA ASP A 33 -28.55 -19.75 25.64
C ASP A 33 -28.03 -20.16 27.02
N LYS A 34 -28.59 -21.20 27.61
CA LYS A 34 -28.22 -21.70 28.95
C LYS A 34 -27.03 -22.65 28.92
N GLU A 35 -26.99 -23.56 27.96
CA GLU A 35 -26.03 -24.67 27.93
C GLU A 35 -24.75 -24.36 27.15
N VAL A 36 -24.76 -23.32 26.29
CA VAL A 36 -23.63 -22.97 25.40
C VAL A 36 -23.19 -21.53 25.56
N VAL A 37 -24.10 -20.55 25.47
CA VAL A 37 -23.75 -19.11 25.48
C VAL A 37 -23.28 -18.63 26.85
N GLU A 38 -23.94 -19.11 27.91
CA GLU A 38 -23.62 -18.70 29.28
C GLU A 38 -22.18 -19.08 29.67
N GLY A 39 -21.39 -18.08 30.10
CA GLY A 39 -20.02 -18.28 30.57
C GLY A 39 -18.94 -18.41 29.48
N THR A 40 -19.28 -18.43 28.19
CA THR A 40 -18.31 -18.68 27.09
C THR A 40 -18.08 -17.47 26.17
N ALA A 41 -18.51 -16.27 26.59
CA ALA A 41 -18.44 -15.05 25.79
C ALA A 41 -17.01 -14.71 25.34
N THR A 42 -16.03 -14.76 26.25
CA THR A 42 -14.62 -14.45 25.95
C THR A 42 -14.05 -15.41 24.90
N GLU A 43 -14.26 -16.71 25.07
CA GLU A 43 -13.82 -17.75 24.13
C GLU A 43 -14.39 -17.50 22.73
N PHE A 44 -15.69 -17.19 22.65
CA PHE A 44 -16.36 -16.91 21.38
C PHE A 44 -15.80 -15.66 20.69
N VAL A 45 -15.59 -14.56 21.43
CA VAL A 45 -15.01 -13.33 20.90
C VAL A 45 -13.60 -13.59 20.38
N THR A 46 -12.74 -14.22 21.17
CA THR A 46 -11.36 -14.53 20.78
C THR A 46 -11.33 -15.38 19.52
N ALA A 47 -12.15 -16.43 19.45
CA ALA A 47 -12.18 -17.30 18.29
C ALA A 47 -12.70 -16.58 17.03
N LYS A 48 -13.72 -15.72 17.16
CA LYS A 48 -14.25 -14.95 16.02
C LYS A 48 -13.29 -13.87 15.53
N MET A 49 -12.55 -13.25 16.43
CA MET A 49 -11.49 -12.31 16.06
C MET A 49 -10.35 -13.02 15.33
N ALA A 50 -9.95 -14.23 15.77
CA ALA A 50 -8.96 -15.04 15.09
C ALA A 50 -9.44 -15.52 13.69
N GLU A 51 -10.69 -15.97 13.57
CA GLU A 51 -11.30 -16.34 12.28
C GLU A 51 -11.28 -15.16 11.30
N ARG A 52 -11.59 -13.96 11.81
CA ARG A 52 -11.52 -12.72 11.03
C ARG A 52 -10.10 -12.40 10.59
N GLU A 53 -9.12 -12.46 11.49
CA GLU A 53 -7.72 -12.15 11.15
C GLU A 53 -7.18 -13.09 10.08
N GLU A 54 -7.41 -14.40 10.21
CA GLU A 54 -6.98 -15.39 9.22
C GLU A 54 -7.67 -15.18 7.87
N ARG A 55 -8.97 -14.84 7.86
CA ARG A 55 -9.68 -14.49 6.63
C ARG A 55 -9.06 -13.28 5.94
N LEU A 56 -8.78 -12.21 6.69
CA LEU A 56 -8.16 -11.00 6.15
C LEU A 56 -6.73 -11.26 5.65
N ARG A 57 -5.98 -12.13 6.31
CA ARG A 57 -4.65 -12.56 5.84
C ARG A 57 -4.72 -13.24 4.48
N LYS A 58 -5.74 -14.09 4.24
CA LYS A 58 -5.94 -14.78 2.94
C LYS A 58 -6.50 -13.86 1.85
N ALA A 59 -7.46 -13.00 2.20
CA ALA A 59 -8.16 -12.14 1.23
C ALA A 59 -7.36 -10.88 0.85
N GLY A 60 -6.34 -10.52 1.63
CA GLY A 60 -5.59 -9.27 1.50
C GLY A 60 -5.95 -8.29 2.61
N GLN A 61 -4.93 -7.68 3.22
CA GLN A 61 -5.10 -6.83 4.41
C GLN A 61 -5.53 -5.39 4.10
N SER A 62 -5.49 -4.97 2.82
CA SER A 62 -5.93 -3.65 2.40
C SER A 62 -7.41 -3.63 2.07
N ARG A 63 -8.10 -2.63 2.60
CA ARG A 63 -9.52 -2.34 2.30
C ARG A 63 -9.70 -1.74 0.91
N TYR A 64 -8.64 -1.15 0.39
CA TYR A 64 -8.65 -0.28 -0.77
C TYR A 64 -8.12 -1.00 -2.02
N LEU A 65 -8.27 -2.32 -2.08
CA LEU A 65 -7.97 -3.11 -3.26
C LEU A 65 -8.95 -2.77 -4.37
N VAL A 66 -8.43 -2.49 -5.56
CA VAL A 66 -9.19 -2.01 -6.72
C VAL A 66 -10.21 -3.03 -7.24
N GLU A 67 -9.94 -4.33 -7.09
CA GLU A 67 -10.91 -5.41 -7.33
C GLU A 67 -11.32 -6.07 -5.99
N PRO A 68 -12.19 -5.42 -5.20
CA PRO A 68 -12.49 -5.89 -3.85
C PRO A 68 -13.42 -7.11 -3.85
N ASN A 69 -13.31 -7.91 -2.79
CA ASN A 69 -14.30 -8.95 -2.47
C ASN A 69 -15.38 -8.37 -1.53
N VAL A 70 -16.64 -8.35 -1.99
CA VAL A 70 -17.78 -7.72 -1.30
C VAL A 70 -18.12 -8.44 0.01
N LYS A 71 -17.79 -9.73 0.11
CA LYS A 71 -18.15 -10.59 1.23
C LYS A 71 -17.01 -10.76 2.22
N ASP A 72 -15.88 -11.33 1.77
CA ASP A 72 -14.80 -11.79 2.64
C ASP A 72 -13.66 -10.76 2.78
N GLY A 73 -13.66 -9.70 1.97
CA GLY A 73 -12.71 -8.60 2.04
C GLY A 73 -12.79 -7.79 3.34
N LYS A 74 -11.75 -7.01 3.63
CA LYS A 74 -11.74 -6.07 4.75
C LYS A 74 -12.83 -5.01 4.55
N GLY A 75 -13.70 -4.83 5.54
CA GLY A 75 -14.87 -3.95 5.40
C GLY A 75 -16.03 -4.54 4.58
N GLY A 76 -15.98 -5.82 4.20
CA GLY A 76 -17.07 -6.51 3.51
C GLY A 76 -18.16 -7.04 4.43
N LEU A 77 -19.17 -7.73 3.87
CA LEU A 77 -20.32 -8.27 4.61
C LEU A 77 -19.92 -9.17 5.77
N ARG A 78 -18.85 -9.97 5.61
CA ARG A 78 -18.40 -10.87 6.67
C ARG A 78 -17.90 -10.11 7.89
N ASP A 79 -17.33 -8.91 7.73
CA ASP A 79 -16.99 -8.06 8.89
C ASP A 79 -18.25 -7.68 9.65
N LEU A 80 -19.29 -7.17 8.98
CA LEU A 80 -20.57 -6.84 9.63
C LEU A 80 -21.22 -8.06 10.31
N HIS A 81 -21.21 -9.23 9.67
CA HIS A 81 -21.72 -10.46 10.28
C HIS A 81 -20.93 -10.84 11.53
N THR A 82 -19.59 -10.82 11.46
CA THR A 82 -18.75 -11.11 12.63
C THR A 82 -19.07 -10.16 13.79
N LEU A 83 -19.24 -8.86 13.50
CA LEU A 83 -19.67 -7.88 14.52
C LEU A 83 -21.02 -8.25 15.11
N PHE A 84 -22.01 -8.50 14.27
CA PHE A 84 -23.35 -8.83 14.71
C PHE A 84 -23.38 -10.12 15.54
N TRP A 85 -22.63 -11.15 15.16
CA TRP A 85 -22.53 -12.40 15.90
C TRP A 85 -21.91 -12.20 17.28
N ILE A 86 -20.79 -11.48 17.35
CA ILE A 86 -20.16 -11.18 18.63
C ILE A 86 -21.13 -10.38 19.50
N ALA A 87 -21.80 -9.39 18.93
CA ALA A 87 -22.72 -8.55 19.68
C ALA A 87 -23.95 -9.34 20.16
N LYS A 88 -24.55 -10.17 19.30
CA LYS A 88 -25.65 -11.08 19.63
C LYS A 88 -25.27 -12.06 20.76
N TYR A 89 -24.07 -12.64 20.68
CA TYR A 89 -23.56 -13.58 21.68
C TYR A 89 -23.29 -12.91 23.04
N VAL A 90 -22.64 -11.74 23.04
CA VAL A 90 -22.18 -11.06 24.26
C VAL A 90 -23.28 -10.24 24.94
N TYR A 91 -24.16 -9.61 24.16
CA TYR A 91 -25.21 -8.73 24.68
C TYR A 91 -26.59 -9.40 24.74
N ARG A 92 -26.69 -10.66 24.26
CA ARG A 92 -27.94 -11.43 24.14
C ARG A 92 -29.03 -10.65 23.42
N VAL A 93 -28.65 -10.00 22.32
CA VAL A 93 -29.55 -9.19 21.50
C VAL A 93 -30.04 -9.99 20.30
N ARG A 94 -31.29 -9.78 19.89
CA ARG A 94 -31.86 -10.44 18.71
C ARG A 94 -31.79 -9.58 17.45
N SER A 95 -31.67 -8.26 17.63
CA SER A 95 -31.64 -7.27 16.56
C SER A 95 -30.57 -6.21 16.77
N THR A 96 -30.18 -5.51 15.70
CA THR A 96 -29.26 -4.37 15.76
C THR A 96 -29.82 -3.21 16.58
N GLY A 97 -31.15 -3.02 16.59
CA GLY A 97 -31.83 -2.00 17.39
C GLY A 97 -31.63 -2.18 18.90
N GLU A 98 -31.54 -3.42 19.37
CA GLU A 98 -31.27 -3.72 20.79
C GLU A 98 -29.85 -3.36 21.22
N LEU A 99 -28.87 -3.30 20.29
CA LEU A 99 -27.51 -2.85 20.62
C LEU A 99 -27.45 -1.41 21.11
N VAL A 100 -28.39 -0.57 20.64
CA VAL A 100 -28.55 0.80 21.14
C VAL A 100 -29.02 0.80 22.59
N SER A 101 -29.99 -0.05 22.92
CA SER A 101 -30.51 -0.18 24.29
C SER A 101 -29.45 -0.66 25.29
N LYS A 102 -28.45 -1.42 24.81
CA LYS A 102 -27.34 -1.94 25.60
C LYS A 102 -26.14 -0.99 25.66
N GLY A 103 -26.23 0.19 25.03
CA GLY A 103 -25.17 1.20 25.03
C GLY A 103 -23.92 0.82 24.23
N VAL A 104 -24.03 -0.15 23.32
CA VAL A 104 -22.92 -0.61 22.47
C VAL A 104 -22.75 0.30 21.26
N PHE A 105 -23.88 0.66 20.65
CA PHE A 105 -23.95 1.61 19.57
C PHE A 105 -24.78 2.83 19.96
N THR A 106 -24.38 3.99 19.45
CA THR A 106 -25.28 5.14 19.37
C THR A 106 -26.37 4.89 18.33
N ARG A 107 -27.44 5.69 18.35
CA ARG A 107 -28.48 5.62 17.30
C ARG A 107 -27.91 5.88 15.90
N GLU A 108 -26.88 6.72 15.81
CA GLU A 108 -26.21 7.06 14.55
C GLU A 108 -25.36 5.90 14.05
N GLU A 109 -24.60 5.25 14.93
CA GLU A 109 -23.80 4.06 14.62
C GLU A 109 -24.69 2.88 14.17
N ALA A 110 -25.84 2.66 14.81
CA ALA A 110 -26.79 1.61 14.39
C ALA A 110 -27.42 1.89 13.01
N ARG A 111 -27.72 3.16 12.71
CA ARG A 111 -28.17 3.57 11.37
C ARG A 111 -27.07 3.38 10.33
N LEU A 112 -25.83 3.73 10.67
CA LEU A 112 -24.68 3.51 9.81
C LEU A 112 -24.49 2.02 9.49
N PHE A 113 -24.58 1.15 10.49
CA PHE A 113 -24.51 -0.30 10.32
C PHE A 113 -25.54 -0.79 9.29
N THR A 114 -26.81 -0.39 9.48
CA THR A 114 -27.91 -0.81 8.59
C THR A 114 -27.67 -0.34 7.15
N ARG A 115 -27.26 0.92 6.96
CA ARG A 115 -26.94 1.44 5.61
C ARG A 115 -25.80 0.68 4.94
N CYS A 116 -24.75 0.34 5.69
CA CYS A 116 -23.62 -0.42 5.16
C CYS A 116 -24.05 -1.83 4.75
N GLU A 117 -24.83 -2.49 5.59
CA GLU A 117 -25.40 -3.82 5.33
C GLU A 117 -26.27 -3.81 4.07
N ASP A 118 -27.23 -2.88 3.98
CA ASP A 118 -28.14 -2.75 2.84
C ASP A 118 -27.39 -2.52 1.53
N PHE A 119 -26.38 -1.63 1.54
CA PHE A 119 -25.57 -1.34 0.37
C PHE A 119 -24.78 -2.58 -0.09
N LEU A 120 -24.04 -3.22 0.83
CA LEU A 120 -23.21 -4.36 0.48
C LEU A 120 -24.05 -5.57 0.01
N TRP A 121 -25.23 -5.78 0.60
CA TRP A 121 -26.19 -6.77 0.11
C TRP A 121 -26.72 -6.43 -1.28
N SER A 122 -27.06 -5.17 -1.52
CA SER A 122 -27.52 -4.72 -2.84
C SER A 122 -26.45 -5.01 -3.90
N VAL A 123 -25.19 -4.61 -3.65
CA VAL A 123 -24.05 -4.90 -4.54
C VAL A 123 -23.91 -6.39 -4.79
N ARG A 124 -23.92 -7.21 -3.73
CA ARG A 124 -23.76 -8.67 -3.84
C ARG A 124 -24.89 -9.34 -4.63
N CYS A 125 -26.15 -8.99 -4.35
CA CYS A 125 -27.30 -9.52 -5.07
C CYS A 125 -27.24 -9.16 -6.56
N HIS A 126 -26.97 -7.88 -6.89
CA HIS A 126 -26.83 -7.45 -8.27
C HIS A 126 -25.65 -8.13 -8.99
N LEU A 127 -24.54 -8.39 -8.30
CA LEU A 127 -23.40 -9.14 -8.83
C LEU A 127 -23.78 -10.59 -9.16
N HIS A 128 -24.55 -11.26 -8.29
CA HIS A 128 -25.04 -12.62 -8.55
C HIS A 128 -26.06 -12.65 -9.68
N PHE A 129 -26.96 -11.68 -9.75
CA PHE A 129 -27.92 -11.59 -10.87
C PHE A 129 -27.24 -11.28 -12.21
N LEU A 130 -26.16 -10.50 -12.21
CA LEU A 130 -25.39 -10.19 -13.41
C LEU A 130 -24.60 -11.42 -13.90
N THR A 131 -24.00 -12.18 -12.98
CA THR A 131 -23.08 -13.28 -13.34
C THR A 131 -23.75 -14.66 -13.40
N GLY A 132 -24.96 -14.81 -12.84
CA GLY A 132 -25.67 -16.09 -12.74
C GLY A 132 -25.02 -17.11 -11.81
N ARG A 133 -24.02 -16.71 -11.02
CA ARG A 133 -23.22 -17.58 -10.15
C ARG A 133 -22.87 -16.84 -8.84
N PRO A 134 -22.38 -17.52 -7.78
CA PRO A 134 -21.98 -16.87 -6.54
C PRO A 134 -20.63 -16.16 -6.67
N GLU A 135 -20.55 -15.17 -7.57
CA GLU A 135 -19.40 -14.28 -7.72
C GLU A 135 -19.36 -13.27 -6.57
N GLU A 136 -18.19 -13.05 -5.98
CA GLU A 136 -18.04 -12.15 -4.82
C GLU A 136 -16.98 -11.06 -5.07
N ARG A 137 -16.22 -11.18 -6.18
CA ARG A 137 -15.20 -10.20 -6.57
C ARG A 137 -15.79 -9.20 -7.56
N LEU A 138 -15.59 -7.91 -7.28
CA LEU A 138 -15.87 -6.84 -8.24
C LEU A 138 -14.67 -6.67 -9.18
N SER A 139 -14.59 -7.48 -10.23
CA SER A 139 -13.56 -7.32 -11.27
C SER A 139 -13.83 -6.11 -12.16
N PHE A 140 -12.81 -5.57 -12.83
CA PHE A 140 -12.92 -4.33 -13.63
C PHE A 140 -14.06 -4.36 -14.65
N ASP A 141 -14.28 -5.48 -15.33
CA ASP A 141 -15.37 -5.67 -16.28
C ASP A 141 -16.74 -5.57 -15.60
N LEU A 142 -16.90 -6.22 -14.44
CA LEU A 142 -18.15 -6.21 -13.67
C LEU A 142 -18.43 -4.85 -13.03
N GLN A 143 -17.41 -4.10 -12.62
CA GLN A 143 -17.59 -2.79 -11.98
C GLN A 143 -18.34 -1.78 -12.87
N ARG A 144 -18.08 -1.79 -14.19
CA ARG A 144 -18.78 -0.91 -15.14
C ARG A 144 -20.27 -1.25 -15.22
N GLU A 145 -20.59 -2.53 -15.40
CA GLU A 145 -21.96 -3.02 -15.44
C GLU A 145 -22.70 -2.75 -14.12
N MET A 146 -22.01 -2.92 -13.00
CA MET A 146 -22.55 -2.67 -11.66
C MET A 146 -22.86 -1.19 -11.44
N ALA A 147 -22.00 -0.28 -11.89
CA ALA A 147 -22.25 1.16 -11.78
C ALA A 147 -23.56 1.55 -12.49
N GLN A 148 -23.79 1.06 -13.70
CA GLN A 148 -25.02 1.30 -14.45
C GLN A 148 -26.24 0.67 -13.78
N ARG A 149 -26.14 -0.60 -13.36
CA ARG A 149 -27.23 -1.32 -12.67
C ARG A 149 -27.66 -0.66 -11.36
N LEU A 150 -26.72 -0.06 -10.63
CA LEU A 150 -26.98 0.64 -9.38
C LEU A 150 -27.32 2.13 -9.57
N GLY A 151 -27.42 2.60 -10.83
CA GLY A 151 -27.88 3.95 -11.16
C GLY A 151 -26.83 5.06 -10.98
N TYR A 152 -25.54 4.74 -11.02
CA TYR A 152 -24.49 5.76 -11.01
C TYR A 152 -24.38 6.42 -12.38
N THR A 153 -24.19 7.74 -12.37
CA THR A 153 -24.07 8.58 -13.57
C THR A 153 -22.73 9.30 -13.62
N GLU A 154 -22.21 9.54 -14.81
CA GLU A 154 -20.96 10.30 -15.01
C GLU A 154 -21.09 11.75 -14.56
N HIS A 155 -19.98 12.34 -14.11
CA HIS A 155 -19.86 13.77 -13.77
C HIS A 155 -18.59 14.33 -14.43
N PRO A 156 -18.46 15.65 -14.66
CA PRO A 156 -17.23 16.22 -15.21
C PRO A 156 -15.98 15.82 -14.42
N GLY A 157 -15.07 15.09 -15.06
CA GLY A 157 -13.82 14.60 -14.45
C GLY A 157 -13.93 13.30 -13.65
N GLN A 158 -15.10 12.66 -13.56
CA GLN A 158 -15.25 11.38 -12.85
C GLN A 158 -16.26 10.44 -13.53
N ARG A 159 -15.82 9.22 -13.85
CA ARG A 159 -16.68 8.20 -14.48
C ARG A 159 -17.69 7.63 -13.48
N ASP A 160 -18.80 7.12 -13.98
CA ASP A 160 -19.84 6.42 -13.20
C ASP A 160 -19.25 5.28 -12.35
N VAL A 161 -18.35 4.48 -12.93
CA VAL A 161 -17.64 3.39 -12.27
C VAL A 161 -16.75 3.89 -11.13
N GLU A 162 -16.05 5.00 -11.32
CA GLU A 162 -15.20 5.59 -10.28
C GLU A 162 -16.04 6.15 -9.13
N ARG A 163 -17.24 6.66 -9.41
CA ARG A 163 -18.20 7.10 -8.37
C ARG A 163 -18.75 5.92 -7.59
N PHE A 164 -19.15 4.85 -8.27
CA PHE A 164 -19.60 3.61 -7.64
C PHE A 164 -18.51 3.05 -6.73
N MET A 165 -17.30 2.89 -7.25
CA MET A 165 -16.18 2.34 -6.48
C MET A 165 -15.79 3.24 -5.32
N LYS A 166 -15.83 4.58 -5.49
CA LYS A 166 -15.63 5.51 -4.36
C LYS A 166 -16.68 5.32 -3.27
N HIS A 167 -17.96 5.18 -3.61
CA HIS A 167 -18.99 4.91 -2.62
C HIS A 167 -18.77 3.56 -1.94
N TYR A 168 -18.40 2.53 -2.69
CA TYR A 168 -18.05 1.22 -2.13
C TYR A 168 -16.92 1.32 -1.09
N PHE A 169 -15.82 1.99 -1.40
CA PHE A 169 -14.69 2.13 -0.46
C PHE A 169 -15.03 2.97 0.77
N LEU A 170 -15.91 3.97 0.64
CA LEU A 170 -16.44 4.71 1.79
C LEU A 170 -17.31 3.82 2.69
N VAL A 171 -18.19 2.99 2.12
CA VAL A 171 -18.97 2.01 2.90
C VAL A 171 -18.04 1.00 3.56
N ALA A 172 -17.08 0.46 2.82
CA ALA A 172 -16.09 -0.44 3.38
C ALA A 172 -15.37 0.23 4.56
N LYS A 173 -15.01 1.52 4.45
CA LYS A 173 -14.39 2.33 5.52
C LYS A 173 -15.28 2.35 6.78
N ASP A 174 -16.54 2.71 6.61
CA ASP A 174 -17.52 2.79 7.68
C ASP A 174 -17.71 1.45 8.41
N VAL A 175 -17.68 0.31 7.70
CA VAL A 175 -17.75 -1.04 8.31
C VAL A 175 -16.57 -1.31 9.26
N GLY A 176 -15.36 -0.89 8.88
CA GLY A 176 -14.21 -1.05 9.77
C GLY A 176 -14.23 -0.09 10.95
N ASP A 177 -14.81 1.11 10.81
CA ASP A 177 -14.99 2.04 11.92
C ASP A 177 -15.97 1.43 12.94
N LEU A 178 -17.09 0.85 12.48
CA LEU A 178 -18.01 0.06 13.31
C LEU A 178 -17.33 -1.14 13.97
N THR A 179 -16.38 -1.77 13.28
CA THR A 179 -15.61 -2.90 13.83
C THR A 179 -14.74 -2.47 15.01
N ALA A 180 -14.03 -1.35 14.86
CA ALA A 180 -13.20 -0.79 15.92
C ALA A 180 -14.05 -0.36 17.13
N ILE A 181 -15.21 0.26 16.88
CA ILE A 181 -16.19 0.66 17.90
C ILE A 181 -16.65 -0.53 18.74
N LEU A 182 -17.06 -1.64 18.11
CA LEU A 182 -17.51 -2.81 18.84
C LEU A 182 -16.36 -3.43 19.65
N SER A 183 -15.17 -3.53 19.05
CA SER A 183 -13.99 -4.10 19.69
C SER A 183 -13.64 -3.34 20.98
N ALA A 184 -13.69 -2.02 20.94
CA ALA A 184 -13.55 -1.14 22.11
C ALA A 184 -14.59 -1.42 23.19
N GLY A 185 -15.87 -1.49 22.80
CA GLY A 185 -16.96 -1.74 23.74
C GLY A 185 -16.87 -3.11 24.41
N LEU A 186 -16.36 -4.12 23.69
CA LEU A 186 -16.10 -5.44 24.24
C LEU A 186 -14.96 -5.40 25.27
N GLU A 187 -13.83 -4.77 24.95
CA GLU A 187 -12.70 -4.62 25.87
C GLU A 187 -13.13 -3.94 27.18
N ALA A 188 -13.81 -2.79 27.08
CA ALA A 188 -14.30 -2.03 28.25
C ALA A 188 -15.29 -2.82 29.14
N ARG A 189 -15.99 -3.81 28.58
CA ARG A 189 -16.93 -4.67 29.34
C ARG A 189 -16.23 -5.84 30.02
N HIS A 190 -15.22 -6.42 29.39
CA HIS A 190 -14.41 -7.50 29.98
C HIS A 190 -13.56 -7.00 31.17
N GLU A 191 -13.27 -5.70 31.22
CA GLU A 191 -12.60 -5.06 32.36
C GLU A 191 -13.51 -4.80 33.57
N LYS A 192 -14.84 -4.88 33.44
CA LYS A 192 -15.77 -4.68 34.56
C LYS A 192 -15.95 -5.99 35.36
N PRO A 193 -15.56 -6.05 36.65
CA PRO A 193 -15.69 -7.26 37.44
C PRO A 193 -17.17 -7.59 37.72
N VAL A 194 -17.44 -8.90 37.81
CA VAL A 194 -18.75 -9.48 38.18
C VAL A 194 -19.15 -8.97 39.57
N PRO A 195 -20.40 -8.48 39.78
CA PRO A 195 -20.86 -8.04 41.09
C PRO A 195 -20.96 -9.24 42.05
N GLY A 196 -20.03 -9.38 43.00
CA GLY A 196 -20.10 -10.46 44.00
C GLY A 196 -18.81 -10.72 44.80
N LEU A 197 -17.63 -10.39 44.26
CA LEU A 197 -16.33 -10.54 44.96
C LEU A 197 -15.72 -9.19 45.36
N LYS A 198 -16.51 -8.35 46.03
CA LYS A 198 -16.17 -6.95 46.35
C LYS A 198 -15.12 -6.74 47.46
N GLY A 199 -14.63 -7.81 48.11
CA GLY A 199 -13.85 -7.68 49.36
C GLY A 199 -12.36 -8.04 49.30
N MET A 200 -11.95 -8.94 48.40
CA MET A 200 -10.57 -9.48 48.40
C MET A 200 -9.80 -9.27 47.11
N VAL A 201 -10.47 -9.01 45.99
CA VAL A 201 -9.81 -8.81 44.68
C VAL A 201 -9.30 -7.37 44.53
N ASP A 202 -9.92 -6.39 45.19
CA ASP A 202 -9.49 -4.99 45.17
C ASP A 202 -8.13 -4.75 45.84
N ARG A 203 -7.68 -5.64 46.74
CA ARG A 203 -6.36 -5.55 47.37
C ARG A 203 -5.25 -6.23 46.58
N LEU A 204 -5.59 -7.13 45.65
CA LEU A 204 -4.63 -7.85 44.81
C LEU A 204 -4.56 -7.32 43.37
N ARG A 205 -5.50 -6.46 42.95
CA ARG A 205 -5.54 -5.84 41.61
C ARG A 205 -5.53 -4.31 41.64
N SER A 206 -4.64 -3.74 42.45
CA SER A 206 -4.21 -2.37 42.25
C SER A 206 -3.37 -2.27 40.95
N GLY A 207 -4.00 -2.02 39.79
CA GLY A 207 -3.23 -1.55 38.64
C GLY A 207 -3.75 -1.75 37.22
N ALA A 208 -4.97 -1.33 36.89
CA ALA A 208 -5.15 -0.67 35.59
C ALA A 208 -4.59 0.76 35.76
N LYS A 209 -3.26 0.89 35.66
CA LYS A 209 -2.57 2.16 35.94
C LYS A 209 -2.75 3.10 34.74
N ARG A 210 -3.83 3.89 34.74
CA ARG A 210 -3.90 5.13 33.96
C ARG A 210 -2.73 6.02 34.35
N THR A 211 -1.72 6.07 33.50
CA THR A 211 -0.49 6.79 33.77
C THR A 211 -0.48 8.06 32.95
N LYS A 212 -0.47 9.23 33.62
CA LYS A 212 -0.36 10.51 32.94
C LYS A 212 0.97 10.59 32.19
N LEU A 213 0.94 11.07 30.95
CA LEU A 213 2.18 11.35 30.24
C LEU A 213 2.85 12.59 30.85
N LYS A 214 4.14 12.49 31.17
CA LYS A 214 4.94 13.64 31.63
C LYS A 214 5.05 14.74 30.57
N GLU A 215 5.02 14.36 29.29
CA GLU A 215 5.16 15.29 28.15
C GLU A 215 3.86 16.04 27.81
N SER A 216 2.71 15.59 28.30
CA SER A 216 1.42 16.25 28.04
C SER A 216 0.37 15.81 29.05
N ALA A 217 -0.26 16.78 29.72
CA ALA A 217 -1.36 16.51 30.65
C ALA A 217 -2.66 16.08 29.94
N ASP A 218 -2.73 16.26 28.62
CA ASP A 218 -3.89 15.96 27.78
C ASP A 218 -3.98 14.49 27.35
N PHE A 219 -2.91 13.70 27.58
CA PHE A 219 -2.86 12.29 27.21
C PHE A 219 -2.48 11.40 28.40
N VAL A 220 -3.02 10.19 28.38
CA VAL A 220 -2.75 9.13 29.36
C VAL A 220 -2.41 7.83 28.66
N ILE A 221 -1.66 6.96 29.33
CA ILE A 221 -1.49 5.56 28.90
C ILE A 221 -2.52 4.74 29.68
N ASP A 222 -3.39 4.07 28.94
CA ASP A 222 -4.46 3.21 29.43
C ASP A 222 -4.27 1.81 28.83
N THR A 223 -3.94 0.83 29.67
CA THR A 223 -3.64 -0.56 29.25
C THR A 223 -2.68 -0.64 28.05
N GLU A 224 -1.51 0.01 28.17
CA GLU A 224 -0.46 0.11 27.12
C GLU A 224 -0.86 0.85 25.84
N ARG A 225 -2.05 1.47 25.81
CA ARG A 225 -2.53 2.27 24.68
C ARG A 225 -2.57 3.75 25.04
N LEU A 226 -2.29 4.61 24.05
CA LEU A 226 -2.42 6.05 24.21
C LEU A 226 -3.91 6.44 24.18
N ASN A 227 -4.38 7.07 25.25
CA ASN A 227 -5.74 7.57 25.37
C ASN A 227 -5.74 9.08 25.69
N VAL A 228 -6.89 9.73 25.53
CA VAL A 228 -7.10 11.12 25.92
C VAL A 228 -7.39 11.21 27.41
N ALA A 229 -6.98 12.30 28.05
CA ALA A 229 -7.24 12.52 29.47
C ALA A 229 -8.74 12.74 29.77
N ASP A 230 -9.45 13.43 28.86
CA ASP A 230 -10.88 13.75 28.93
C ASP A 230 -11.45 14.17 27.57
N ASP A 231 -12.77 14.30 27.49
CA ASP A 231 -13.53 14.53 26.24
C ASP A 231 -13.35 15.94 25.64
N LEU A 232 -12.81 16.89 26.40
CA LEU A 232 -12.63 18.29 25.94
C LEU A 232 -11.23 18.56 25.38
N VAL A 233 -10.38 17.54 25.28
CA VAL A 233 -8.96 17.66 24.87
C VAL A 233 -8.76 18.39 23.53
N PHE A 234 -9.60 18.12 22.53
CA PHE A 234 -9.51 18.73 21.20
C PHE A 234 -10.16 20.13 21.15
N VAL A 235 -11.12 20.39 22.05
CA VAL A 235 -11.75 21.71 22.19
C VAL A 235 -10.78 22.69 22.84
N ARG A 236 -10.03 22.23 23.86
CA ARG A 236 -9.01 23.03 24.53
C ARG A 236 -7.84 23.36 23.62
N ASP A 237 -7.35 22.38 22.87
CA ASP A 237 -6.26 22.57 21.92
C ASP A 237 -6.45 21.67 20.69
N GLY A 238 -6.79 22.28 19.54
CA GLY A 238 -6.92 21.56 18.28
C GLY A 238 -5.62 20.90 17.81
N VAL A 239 -4.45 21.38 18.25
CA VAL A 239 -3.16 20.73 17.92
C VAL A 239 -3.09 19.31 18.50
N ASN A 240 -3.90 19.00 19.52
CA ASN A 240 -3.99 17.65 20.07
C ASN A 240 -4.40 16.59 19.05
N PHE A 241 -5.10 16.95 17.96
CA PHE A 241 -5.36 16.02 16.87
C PHE A 241 -4.05 15.44 16.32
N LEU A 242 -3.08 16.29 16.01
CA LEU A 242 -1.79 15.88 15.45
C LEU A 242 -0.87 15.33 16.53
N ARG A 243 -0.86 15.96 17.72
CA ARG A 243 -0.02 15.57 18.86
C ARG A 243 -0.30 14.14 19.31
N MET A 244 -1.57 13.71 19.31
CA MET A 244 -1.96 12.34 19.64
C MET A 244 -1.24 11.32 18.75
N PHE A 245 -1.30 11.48 17.42
CA PHE A 245 -0.64 10.58 16.48
C PHE A 245 0.88 10.68 16.54
N HIS A 246 1.42 11.88 16.74
CA HIS A 246 2.85 12.09 16.90
C HIS A 246 3.40 11.36 18.14
N ILE A 247 2.71 11.46 19.29
CA ILE A 247 3.10 10.74 20.52
C ILE A 247 3.00 9.23 20.33
N ALA A 248 1.92 8.76 19.70
CA ALA A 248 1.72 7.34 19.42
C ALA A 248 2.85 6.78 18.56
N ASP A 249 3.25 7.49 17.50
CA ASP A 249 4.38 7.12 16.65
C ASP A 249 5.71 7.14 17.42
N LYS A 250 6.03 8.26 18.09
CA LYS A 250 7.31 8.45 18.79
C LYS A 250 7.54 7.41 19.89
N ARG A 251 6.48 6.99 20.58
CA ARG A 251 6.53 6.01 21.67
C ARG A 251 6.16 4.59 21.25
N ASN A 252 5.87 4.37 19.97
CA ASN A 252 5.39 3.08 19.44
C ASN A 252 4.19 2.52 20.23
N LEU A 253 3.23 3.39 20.56
CA LEU A 253 2.02 3.03 21.31
C LEU A 253 0.84 2.86 20.36
N ALA A 254 0.03 1.83 20.61
CA ALA A 254 -1.27 1.72 19.96
C ALA A 254 -2.22 2.82 20.47
N LEU A 255 -3.03 3.39 19.59
CA LEU A 255 -4.07 4.34 19.97
C LEU A 255 -5.27 3.61 20.59
N HIS A 256 -5.76 4.14 21.71
CA HIS A 256 -6.95 3.64 22.36
C HIS A 256 -8.19 3.92 21.50
N PRO A 257 -9.13 2.98 21.33
CA PRO A 257 -10.30 3.19 20.48
C PRO A 257 -11.17 4.38 20.88
N ASP A 258 -11.32 4.67 22.18
CA ASP A 258 -12.08 5.84 22.65
C ASP A 258 -11.46 7.17 22.19
N ALA A 259 -10.13 7.29 22.24
CA ALA A 259 -9.43 8.47 21.71
C ALA A 259 -9.68 8.62 20.19
N MET A 260 -9.64 7.51 19.46
CA MET A 260 -9.93 7.50 18.02
C MET A 260 -11.37 7.89 17.72
N ARG A 261 -12.33 7.40 18.51
CA ARG A 261 -13.75 7.74 18.41
C ARG A 261 -14.00 9.22 18.70
N LEU A 262 -13.42 9.74 19.79
CA LEU A 262 -13.54 11.14 20.13
C LEU A 262 -12.97 12.02 19.01
N ALA A 263 -11.81 11.66 18.46
CA ALA A 263 -11.22 12.38 17.33
C ALA A 263 -12.13 12.35 16.09
N ALA A 264 -12.70 11.20 15.73
CA ALA A 264 -13.62 11.06 14.60
C ALA A 264 -14.90 11.90 14.78
N SER A 265 -15.45 11.96 15.99
CA SER A 265 -16.63 12.79 16.31
C SER A 265 -16.33 14.30 16.37
N SER A 266 -15.06 14.66 16.53
CA SER A 266 -14.60 16.05 16.72
C SER A 266 -13.97 16.68 15.47
N LEU A 267 -14.03 16.00 14.31
CA LEU A 267 -13.37 16.45 13.06
C LEU A 267 -13.75 17.86 12.60
N SER A 268 -14.93 18.37 12.98
CA SER A 268 -15.35 19.75 12.67
C SER A 268 -14.47 20.81 13.32
N LEU A 269 -13.74 20.47 14.38
CA LEU A 269 -12.76 21.35 15.02
C LEU A 269 -11.48 21.52 14.19
N ILE A 270 -11.29 20.72 13.13
CA ILE A 270 -10.18 20.88 12.18
C ILE A 270 -10.55 21.94 11.13
N ASP A 271 -10.49 23.19 11.55
CA ASP A 271 -10.80 24.37 10.76
C ASP A 271 -9.56 24.94 10.04
N GLN A 272 -9.72 26.10 9.39
CA GLN A 272 -8.61 26.77 8.70
C GLN A 272 -7.52 27.23 9.67
N LYS A 273 -7.90 27.70 10.87
CA LYS A 273 -6.96 28.17 11.89
C LYS A 273 -6.03 27.04 12.35
N LEU A 274 -6.56 25.83 12.56
CA LEU A 274 -5.73 24.67 12.88
C LEU A 274 -4.83 24.26 11.70
N ARG A 275 -5.35 24.28 10.46
CA ARG A 275 -4.56 23.95 9.27
C ARG A 275 -3.39 24.91 9.04
N GLU A 276 -3.52 26.17 9.42
CA GLU A 276 -2.47 27.20 9.31
C GLU A 276 -1.58 27.28 10.55
N ASN A 277 -1.87 26.51 11.61
CA ASN A 277 -1.11 26.55 12.85
C ASN A 277 0.33 25.99 12.65
N PRO A 278 1.39 26.76 12.96
CA PRO A 278 2.77 26.32 12.74
C PRO A 278 3.16 25.06 13.51
N GLU A 279 2.68 24.91 14.74
CA GLU A 279 2.96 23.72 15.57
C GLU A 279 2.27 22.47 15.02
N ALA A 280 1.01 22.59 14.56
CA ALA A 280 0.32 21.48 13.92
C ALA A 280 1.03 21.03 12.64
N ASN A 281 1.50 21.98 11.82
CA ASN A 281 2.26 21.68 10.60
C ASN A 281 3.64 21.06 10.91
N ARG A 282 4.34 21.54 11.95
CA ARG A 282 5.59 20.94 12.44
C ARG A 282 5.37 19.49 12.87
N LEU A 283 4.37 19.22 13.70
CA LEU A 283 4.03 17.86 14.15
C LEU A 283 3.65 16.96 12.98
N PHE A 284 2.89 17.47 12.01
CA PHE A 284 2.54 16.73 10.82
C PHE A 284 3.78 16.37 9.98
N LEU A 285 4.70 17.32 9.78
CA LEU A 285 5.95 17.09 9.07
C LEU A 285 6.81 16.02 9.78
N GLU A 286 6.84 16.04 11.11
CA GLU A 286 7.53 15.02 11.91
C GLU A 286 6.88 13.63 11.80
N ILE A 287 5.55 13.54 11.73
CA ILE A 287 4.84 12.28 11.51
C ILE A 287 5.18 11.71 10.13
N ILE A 288 5.08 12.51 9.06
CA ILE A 288 5.35 12.00 7.70
C ILE A 288 6.81 11.59 7.53
N CYS A 289 7.74 12.29 8.19
CA CYS A 289 9.18 12.02 8.11
C CYS A 289 9.68 11.08 9.23
N SER A 290 8.78 10.38 9.93
CA SER A 290 9.15 9.53 11.05
C SER A 290 10.05 8.37 10.62
N LYS A 291 11.02 8.03 11.48
CA LYS A 291 11.89 6.87 11.32
C LYS A 291 11.26 5.57 11.85
N ASN A 292 10.09 5.66 12.47
CA ASN A 292 9.38 4.52 13.06
C ASN A 292 8.46 3.87 12.01
N THR A 293 7.15 4.13 12.08
CA THR A 293 6.14 3.52 11.19
C THR A 293 5.20 4.60 10.62
N PRO A 294 5.72 5.52 9.78
CA PRO A 294 4.92 6.64 9.27
C PRO A 294 3.68 6.18 8.50
N GLU A 295 3.78 5.12 7.69
CA GLU A 295 2.63 4.54 6.98
C GLU A 295 1.49 4.14 7.93
N THR A 296 1.81 3.38 9.00
CA THR A 296 0.81 2.90 9.97
C THR A 296 0.08 4.05 10.64
N VAL A 297 0.81 5.11 11.00
CA VAL A 297 0.27 6.27 11.71
C VAL A 297 -0.59 7.11 10.77
N LEU A 298 -0.11 7.41 9.57
CA LEU A 298 -0.88 8.14 8.56
C LEU A 298 -2.13 7.38 8.11
N ARG A 299 -2.05 6.05 8.02
CA ARG A 299 -3.20 5.17 7.77
C ARG A 299 -4.26 5.31 8.86
N ARG A 300 -3.86 5.30 10.13
CA ARG A 300 -4.78 5.55 11.25
C ARG A 300 -5.36 6.96 11.21
N MET A 301 -4.55 7.97 10.86
CA MET A 301 -5.05 9.34 10.66
C MET A 301 -6.07 9.43 9.52
N ASN A 302 -5.88 8.67 8.44
CA ASN A 302 -6.81 8.59 7.32
C ASN A 302 -8.11 7.87 7.71
N GLU A 303 -8.01 6.75 8.43
CA GLU A 303 -9.17 5.99 8.93
C GLU A 303 -10.05 6.85 9.85
N VAL A 304 -9.47 7.64 10.76
CA VAL A 304 -10.22 8.59 11.60
C VAL A 304 -10.75 9.79 10.80
N GLY A 305 -10.17 10.09 9.64
CA GLY A 305 -10.50 11.26 8.83
C GLY A 305 -9.71 12.53 9.18
N VAL A 306 -8.82 12.47 10.18
CA VAL A 306 -7.94 13.59 10.58
C VAL A 306 -7.03 14.00 9.43
N LEU A 307 -6.45 13.03 8.71
CA LEU A 307 -5.52 13.31 7.61
C LEU A 307 -6.20 14.14 6.50
N GLY A 308 -7.35 13.68 6.00
CA GLY A 308 -8.08 14.36 4.93
C GLY A 308 -8.67 15.71 5.35
N ARG A 309 -8.97 15.92 6.64
CA ARG A 309 -9.43 17.22 7.16
C ARG A 309 -8.30 18.22 7.39
N PHE A 310 -7.12 17.74 7.81
CA PHE A 310 -5.93 18.56 8.03
C PHE A 310 -5.19 18.91 6.72
N LEU A 311 -5.20 17.99 5.75
CA LEU A 311 -4.70 18.18 4.38
C LEU A 311 -5.86 17.99 3.38
N PRO A 312 -6.67 19.04 3.12
CA PRO A 312 -7.87 18.94 2.28
C PRO A 312 -7.61 18.40 0.87
N GLU A 313 -6.42 18.63 0.33
CA GLU A 313 -6.00 18.09 -0.96
C GLU A 313 -5.92 16.56 -0.93
N PHE A 314 -5.42 15.98 0.17
CA PHE A 314 -5.48 14.54 0.40
C PHE A 314 -6.91 14.06 0.58
N GLY A 315 -7.74 14.81 1.32
CA GLY A 315 -9.16 14.51 1.49
C GLY A 315 -9.94 14.33 0.18
N LYS A 316 -9.51 14.96 -0.92
CA LYS A 316 -10.14 14.83 -2.24
C LYS A 316 -9.86 13.48 -2.91
N VAL A 317 -8.70 12.89 -2.66
CA VAL A 317 -8.26 11.60 -3.22
C VAL A 317 -8.57 10.40 -2.32
N VAL A 318 -9.09 10.63 -1.11
CA VAL A 318 -9.57 9.54 -0.22
C VAL A 318 -10.62 8.70 -0.95
N ALA A 319 -10.42 7.38 -0.90
CA ALA A 319 -11.27 6.39 -1.57
C ALA A 319 -11.40 6.61 -3.10
N MET A 320 -10.47 7.37 -3.71
CA MET A 320 -10.45 7.58 -5.15
C MET A 320 -9.80 6.39 -5.83
N MET A 321 -10.57 5.66 -6.61
CA MET A 321 -10.06 4.65 -7.52
C MET A 321 -9.79 5.30 -8.89
N GLN A 322 -8.71 4.87 -9.54
CA GLN A 322 -8.54 5.08 -10.97
C GLN A 322 -8.97 3.82 -11.72
N PHE A 323 -9.87 3.96 -12.69
CA PHE A 323 -10.29 2.82 -13.50
C PHE A 323 -9.22 2.48 -14.55
N ASN A 324 -8.12 1.85 -14.13
CA ASN A 324 -7.07 1.32 -15.00
C ASN A 324 -6.51 0.01 -14.43
N MET A 325 -6.06 -0.90 -15.31
CA MET A 325 -5.60 -2.25 -14.91
C MET A 325 -4.28 -2.27 -14.13
N TYR A 326 -3.59 -1.13 -14.01
CA TYR A 326 -2.23 -1.08 -13.48
C TYR A 326 -2.19 -0.77 -11.98
N HIS A 327 -3.23 -0.16 -11.40
CA HIS A 327 -3.26 0.18 -9.98
C HIS A 327 -4.01 -0.89 -9.18
N HIS A 328 -3.36 -1.42 -8.13
CA HIS A 328 -4.00 -2.37 -7.22
C HIS A 328 -4.75 -1.67 -6.08
N TYR A 329 -4.47 -0.39 -5.84
CA TYR A 329 -4.97 0.37 -4.70
C TYR A 329 -5.64 1.68 -5.08
N THR A 330 -6.51 2.22 -4.21
CA THR A 330 -6.98 3.62 -4.33
C THR A 330 -5.81 4.60 -4.19
N VAL A 331 -5.99 5.83 -4.68
CA VAL A 331 -4.93 6.86 -4.70
C VAL A 331 -4.43 7.17 -3.30
N ASP A 332 -5.31 7.34 -2.31
CA ASP A 332 -4.91 7.59 -0.93
C ASP A 332 -4.11 6.43 -0.34
N GLU A 333 -4.53 5.19 -0.58
CA GLU A 333 -3.79 4.01 -0.14
C GLU A 333 -2.40 3.92 -0.79
N HIS A 334 -2.32 4.17 -2.10
CA HIS A 334 -1.07 4.23 -2.85
C HIS A 334 -0.10 5.25 -2.25
N LEU A 335 -0.56 6.48 -2.03
CA LEU A 335 0.26 7.54 -1.41
C LEU A 335 0.81 7.12 -0.04
N LEU A 336 0.01 6.47 0.80
CA LEU A 336 0.47 6.00 2.11
C LEU A 336 1.49 4.86 2.00
N ARG A 337 1.30 3.93 1.06
CA ARG A 337 2.27 2.86 0.78
C ARG A 337 3.59 3.40 0.25
N CYS A 338 3.57 4.44 -0.59
CA CYS A 338 4.78 5.12 -1.05
C CYS A 338 5.62 5.63 0.14
N ILE A 339 4.97 6.21 1.17
CA ILE A 339 5.65 6.66 2.39
C ILE A 339 6.25 5.49 3.17
N GLY A 340 5.54 4.37 3.27
CA GLY A 340 6.05 3.14 3.88
C GLY A 340 7.29 2.60 3.19
N ILE A 341 7.25 2.55 1.85
CA ILE A 341 8.39 2.12 1.03
C ILE A 341 9.56 3.09 1.14
N LEU A 342 9.32 4.41 1.15
CA LEU A 342 10.40 5.37 1.35
C LEU A 342 11.08 5.19 2.71
N SER A 343 10.31 4.89 3.76
CA SER A 343 10.85 4.56 5.08
C SER A 343 11.62 3.23 5.10
N GLU A 344 11.24 2.26 4.29
CA GLU A 344 11.99 1.00 4.07
C GLU A 344 13.34 1.27 3.38
N ILE A 345 13.34 2.13 2.35
CA ILE A 345 14.53 2.59 1.62
C ILE A 345 15.49 3.34 2.56
N GLU A 346 14.97 4.29 3.36
CA GLU A 346 15.77 5.05 4.34
C GLU A 346 16.42 4.15 5.39
N ARG A 347 15.73 3.07 5.80
CA ARG A 347 16.26 2.09 6.76
C ARG A 347 17.14 1.02 6.11
N ASN A 348 17.27 1.00 4.78
CA ASN A 348 18.02 -0.01 4.03
C ASN A 348 17.63 -1.44 4.42
N THR A 349 16.32 -1.71 4.51
CA THR A 349 15.80 -3.01 5.01
C THR A 349 15.46 -4.00 3.90
N ASN A 350 15.48 -3.57 2.64
CA ASN A 350 15.21 -4.43 1.50
C ASN A 350 16.26 -4.25 0.39
N PRO A 351 17.00 -5.31 0.03
CA PRO A 351 18.05 -5.26 -0.99
C PRO A 351 17.53 -5.03 -2.41
N GLU A 352 16.25 -5.27 -2.70
CA GLU A 352 15.65 -4.99 -4.02
C GLU A 352 15.68 -3.49 -4.38
N ASN A 353 15.89 -2.62 -3.39
CA ASN A 353 16.00 -1.17 -3.55
C ASN A 353 17.46 -0.69 -3.64
N ALA A 354 18.43 -1.58 -3.91
CA ALA A 354 19.87 -1.32 -3.73
C ALA A 354 20.33 0.09 -4.15
N LEU A 355 20.01 0.53 -5.38
CA LEU A 355 20.38 1.87 -5.85
C LEU A 355 19.73 2.97 -4.98
N SER A 356 18.42 2.93 -4.78
CA SER A 356 17.72 3.94 -3.97
C SER A 356 18.19 3.97 -2.51
N ASN A 357 18.57 2.82 -1.93
CA ASN A 357 19.15 2.76 -0.59
C ASN A 357 20.52 3.47 -0.54
N GLU A 358 21.38 3.19 -1.52
CA GLU A 358 22.68 3.86 -1.69
C GLU A 358 22.51 5.38 -1.84
N LEU A 359 21.60 5.81 -2.72
CA LEU A 359 21.35 7.23 -2.96
C LEU A 359 20.77 7.94 -1.73
N MET A 360 19.82 7.33 -1.03
CA MET A 360 19.19 7.90 0.16
C MET A 360 20.21 8.21 1.26
N ALA A 361 21.25 7.39 1.41
CA ALA A 361 22.32 7.63 2.38
C ALA A 361 23.10 8.94 2.15
N THR A 362 23.08 9.46 0.92
CA THR A 362 23.78 10.70 0.51
C THR A 362 22.95 11.98 0.69
N LEU A 363 21.62 11.88 0.87
CA LEU A 363 20.67 13.02 0.78
C LEU A 363 20.18 13.56 2.14
N LYS A 364 21.00 13.48 3.20
CA LYS A 364 20.56 13.76 4.58
C LYS A 364 19.82 15.10 4.80
N PRO A 365 20.23 16.25 4.21
CA PRO A 365 19.50 17.50 4.42
C PRO A 365 18.20 17.62 3.59
N GLN A 366 18.03 16.86 2.49
CA GLN A 366 16.85 16.97 1.62
C GLN A 366 15.79 15.88 1.87
N ARG A 367 15.99 14.98 2.85
CA ARG A 367 15.13 13.79 3.03
C ARG A 367 13.64 14.12 3.14
N HIS A 368 13.26 15.20 3.84
CA HIS A 368 11.86 15.57 4.07
C HIS A 368 11.18 15.99 2.76
N LEU A 369 11.93 16.49 1.79
CA LEU A 369 11.40 16.86 0.48
C LEU A 369 10.86 15.63 -0.26
N LEU A 370 11.51 14.46 -0.13
CA LEU A 370 11.01 13.20 -0.72
C LEU A 370 9.71 12.75 -0.08
N TYR A 371 9.61 12.81 1.25
CA TYR A 371 8.38 12.45 1.96
C TYR A 371 7.21 13.36 1.56
N VAL A 372 7.44 14.67 1.50
CA VAL A 372 6.40 15.63 1.07
C VAL A 372 6.06 15.43 -0.41
N ALA A 373 7.04 15.24 -1.30
CA ALA A 373 6.82 15.01 -2.72
C ALA A 373 6.02 13.71 -2.95
N LEU A 374 6.38 12.60 -2.31
CA LEU A 374 5.62 11.35 -2.42
C LEU A 374 4.22 11.47 -1.87
N LEU A 375 3.99 12.23 -0.80
CA LEU A 375 2.62 12.46 -0.31
C LEU A 375 1.76 13.27 -1.31
N LEU A 376 2.39 14.09 -2.16
CA LEU A 376 1.70 15.03 -3.05
C LEU A 376 1.71 14.66 -4.53
N HIS A 377 2.55 13.71 -4.99
CA HIS A 377 2.78 13.46 -6.42
C HIS A 377 1.50 13.18 -7.21
N ASP A 378 0.57 12.47 -6.59
CA ASP A 378 -0.69 12.01 -7.18
C ASP A 378 -1.94 12.73 -6.63
N ILE A 379 -1.75 13.78 -5.82
CA ILE A 379 -2.82 14.45 -5.06
C ILE A 379 -3.87 15.16 -5.93
N ALA A 380 -3.55 15.36 -7.21
CA ALA A 380 -4.39 16.05 -8.16
C ALA A 380 -5.04 15.12 -9.20
N LYS A 381 -4.94 13.79 -9.01
CA LYS A 381 -5.71 12.81 -9.79
C LYS A 381 -7.22 13.10 -9.71
N GLY A 382 -7.93 12.83 -10.82
CA GLY A 382 -9.36 13.12 -10.97
C GLY A 382 -9.71 14.57 -11.32
N ARG A 383 -8.71 15.41 -11.65
CA ARG A 383 -8.94 16.75 -12.24
C ARG A 383 -8.96 16.69 -13.77
N PRO A 384 -9.59 17.67 -14.46
CA PRO A 384 -9.65 17.69 -15.93
C PRO A 384 -8.29 17.93 -16.62
N GLU A 385 -7.35 18.52 -15.90
CA GLU A 385 -6.00 18.85 -16.35
C GLU A 385 -5.00 17.74 -15.99
N ASP A 386 -3.79 17.81 -16.56
CA ASP A 386 -2.70 16.90 -16.20
C ASP A 386 -2.42 16.96 -14.69
N HIS A 387 -2.45 15.78 -14.05
CA HIS A 387 -2.36 15.64 -12.60
C HIS A 387 -0.98 16.02 -12.06
N SER A 388 0.10 15.86 -12.84
CA SER A 388 1.45 16.24 -12.43
C SER A 388 1.57 17.77 -12.37
N ILE A 389 1.08 18.46 -13.41
CA ILE A 389 1.06 19.93 -13.45
C ILE A 389 0.15 20.50 -12.34
N ALA A 390 -1.04 19.94 -12.19
CA ALA A 390 -1.98 20.33 -11.14
C ALA A 390 -1.45 20.05 -9.73
N GLY A 391 -0.75 18.93 -9.56
CA GLY A 391 -0.07 18.51 -8.34
C GLY A 391 1.07 19.47 -7.98
N ALA A 392 1.86 19.92 -8.95
CA ALA A 392 2.93 20.89 -8.72
C ALA A 392 2.36 22.22 -8.20
N ARG A 393 1.22 22.69 -8.72
CA ARG A 393 0.53 23.88 -8.19
C ARG A 393 -0.06 23.67 -6.80
N VAL A 394 -0.43 22.43 -6.45
CA VAL A 394 -0.79 22.08 -5.07
C VAL A 394 0.44 22.17 -4.17
N ALA A 395 1.56 21.56 -4.56
CA ALA A 395 2.81 21.59 -3.81
C ALA A 395 3.26 23.04 -3.52
N ARG A 396 3.22 23.92 -4.52
CA ARG A 396 3.56 25.36 -4.33
C ARG A 396 2.71 26.08 -3.27
N ARG A 397 1.49 25.62 -3.00
CA ARG A 397 0.64 26.17 -1.93
C ARG A 397 0.80 25.46 -0.59
N VAL A 398 0.98 24.13 -0.61
CA VAL A 398 1.02 23.32 0.61
C VAL A 398 2.39 23.36 1.28
N CYS A 399 3.48 23.35 0.52
CA CYS A 399 4.84 23.32 1.08
C CYS A 399 5.15 24.51 2.00
N PRO A 400 4.82 25.78 1.66
CA PRO A 400 5.03 26.90 2.58
C PRO A 400 4.24 26.76 3.89
N ARG A 401 3.02 26.22 3.82
CA ARG A 401 2.20 25.93 5.02
C ARG A 401 2.86 24.90 5.93
N LEU A 402 3.57 23.93 5.34
CA LEU A 402 4.36 22.93 6.05
C LEU A 402 5.71 23.45 6.57
N GLY A 403 6.03 24.73 6.33
CA GLY A 403 7.27 25.36 6.80
C GLY A 403 8.46 25.20 5.85
N LEU A 404 8.25 24.76 4.61
CA LEU A 404 9.32 24.64 3.61
C LEU A 404 9.67 26.03 3.04
N SER A 405 10.96 26.27 2.82
CA SER A 405 11.47 27.45 2.12
C SER A 405 11.03 27.50 0.65
N ALA A 406 11.24 28.63 -0.02
CA ALA A 406 10.93 28.77 -1.44
C ALA A 406 11.71 27.77 -2.33
N ALA A 407 12.99 27.55 -2.04
CA ALA A 407 13.84 26.61 -2.79
C ALA A 407 13.41 25.14 -2.59
N GLU A 408 13.07 24.77 -1.35
CA GLU A 408 12.52 23.45 -1.03
C GLU A 408 11.16 23.23 -1.68
N THR A 409 10.30 24.26 -1.64
CA THR A 409 8.97 24.24 -2.26
C THR A 409 9.07 24.00 -3.77
N GLU A 410 9.96 24.68 -4.48
CA GLU A 410 10.15 24.43 -5.91
C GLU A 410 10.79 23.08 -6.20
N THR A 411 11.66 22.58 -5.32
CA THR A 411 12.19 21.21 -5.46
C THR A 411 11.07 20.18 -5.36
N VAL A 412 10.18 20.30 -4.37
CA VAL A 412 9.01 19.42 -4.23
C VAL A 412 8.06 19.57 -5.41
N ALA A 413 7.75 20.80 -5.83
CA ALA A 413 6.87 21.04 -6.96
C ALA A 413 7.42 20.43 -8.26
N TRP A 414 8.73 20.57 -8.51
CA TRP A 414 9.40 19.95 -9.64
C TRP A 414 9.36 18.42 -9.57
N LEU A 415 9.61 17.82 -8.40
CA LEU A 415 9.51 16.38 -8.21
C LEU A 415 8.10 15.86 -8.52
N VAL A 416 7.07 16.55 -8.03
CA VAL A 416 5.67 16.23 -8.33
C VAL A 416 5.36 16.39 -9.82
N GLU A 417 5.87 17.44 -10.46
CA GLU A 417 5.63 17.66 -11.90
C GLU A 417 6.30 16.60 -12.77
N GLN A 418 7.49 16.15 -12.39
CA GLN A 418 8.33 15.26 -13.20
C GLN A 418 8.28 13.79 -12.74
N HIS A 419 7.42 13.42 -11.79
CA HIS A 419 7.45 12.10 -11.14
C HIS A 419 7.31 10.91 -12.11
N LEU A 420 6.63 11.10 -13.26
CA LEU A 420 6.48 10.07 -14.29
C LEU A 420 7.63 10.02 -15.31
N VAL A 421 8.49 11.02 -15.36
CA VAL A 421 9.49 11.13 -16.44
C VAL A 421 10.48 9.99 -16.39
N MET A 422 11.02 9.70 -15.21
CA MET A 422 12.04 8.67 -15.08
C MET A 422 11.48 7.27 -15.40
N SER A 423 10.28 6.93 -14.92
CA SER A 423 9.63 5.67 -15.24
C SER A 423 9.30 5.55 -16.74
N THR A 424 8.81 6.64 -17.35
CA THR A 424 8.46 6.70 -18.77
C THR A 424 9.69 6.52 -19.67
N VAL A 425 10.77 7.28 -19.40
CA VAL A 425 12.01 7.19 -20.16
C VAL A 425 12.64 5.81 -20.01
N ALA A 426 12.75 5.31 -18.78
CA ALA A 426 13.37 4.02 -18.51
C ALA A 426 12.66 2.85 -19.20
N GLN A 427 11.33 2.89 -19.33
CA GLN A 427 10.53 1.77 -19.85
C GLN A 427 10.15 1.92 -21.33
N SER A 428 10.18 3.12 -21.90
CA SER A 428 9.63 3.39 -23.25
C SER A 428 10.66 3.92 -24.25
N ARG A 429 11.92 4.09 -23.86
CA ARG A 429 12.98 4.62 -24.72
C ARG A 429 14.20 3.71 -24.72
N ASP A 430 15.02 3.86 -25.75
CA ASP A 430 16.31 3.19 -25.83
C ASP A 430 17.33 3.93 -24.96
N LEU A 431 17.84 3.25 -23.92
CA LEU A 431 18.80 3.80 -22.98
C LEU A 431 20.25 3.78 -23.50
N SER A 432 20.49 3.16 -24.66
CA SER A 432 21.78 3.23 -25.35
C SER A 432 21.89 4.45 -26.27
N ASP A 433 20.74 5.04 -26.66
CA ASP A 433 20.71 6.24 -27.48
C ASP A 433 21.17 7.46 -26.67
N ARG A 434 22.31 8.03 -27.08
CA ARG A 434 22.88 9.24 -26.49
C ARG A 434 21.88 10.40 -26.44
N ARG A 435 21.02 10.56 -27.45
CA ARG A 435 20.03 11.65 -27.47
C ARG A 435 18.97 11.46 -26.39
N THR A 436 18.60 10.22 -26.09
CA THR A 436 17.68 9.90 -24.99
C THR A 436 18.29 10.30 -23.64
N ILE A 437 19.57 10.00 -23.41
CA ILE A 437 20.28 10.40 -22.20
C ILE A 437 20.44 11.92 -22.11
N GLU A 438 20.80 12.59 -23.20
CA GLU A 438 20.91 14.06 -23.28
C GLU A 438 19.58 14.75 -22.92
N ASN A 439 18.47 14.26 -23.47
CA ASN A 439 17.14 14.80 -23.19
C ASN A 439 16.75 14.59 -21.72
N PHE A 440 17.03 13.42 -21.15
CA PHE A 440 16.73 13.16 -19.74
C PHE A 440 17.62 14.00 -18.81
N ALA A 441 18.92 14.12 -19.11
CA ALA A 441 19.85 14.99 -18.40
C ALA A 441 19.38 16.46 -18.40
N ALA A 442 18.84 16.95 -19.52
CA ALA A 442 18.30 18.30 -19.63
C ALA A 442 17.06 18.53 -18.73
N VAL A 443 16.27 17.48 -18.46
CA VAL A 443 15.11 17.54 -17.54
C VAL A 443 15.56 17.55 -16.09
N VAL A 444 16.43 16.62 -15.68
CA VAL A 444 16.90 16.51 -14.29
C VAL A 444 17.86 17.63 -13.91
N GLN A 445 18.61 18.18 -14.87
CA GLN A 445 19.53 19.32 -14.78
C GLN A 445 20.75 19.15 -13.88
N ASN A 446 20.65 18.42 -12.77
CA ASN A 446 21.74 18.19 -11.83
C ASN A 446 21.59 16.85 -11.11
N LEU A 447 22.67 16.42 -10.47
CA LEU A 447 22.76 15.13 -9.81
C LEU A 447 21.78 14.98 -8.64
N ASP A 448 21.59 16.03 -7.83
CA ASP A 448 20.69 15.99 -6.67
C ASP A 448 19.23 15.73 -7.10
N ARG A 449 18.76 16.42 -8.14
CA ARG A 449 17.43 16.19 -8.72
C ARG A 449 17.30 14.80 -9.31
N MET A 450 18.32 14.30 -10.00
CA MET A 450 18.32 12.93 -10.52
C MET A 450 18.22 11.90 -9.39
N LYS A 451 18.97 12.07 -8.29
CA LYS A 451 18.91 11.20 -7.11
C LYS A 451 17.52 11.22 -6.46
N LEU A 452 16.97 12.41 -6.24
CA LEU A 452 15.63 12.58 -5.66
C LEU A 452 14.56 11.91 -6.52
N LEU A 453 14.57 12.14 -7.84
CA LEU A 453 13.62 11.56 -8.78
C LEU A 453 13.76 10.03 -8.85
N THR A 454 14.98 9.50 -8.78
CA THR A 454 15.24 8.05 -8.75
C THR A 454 14.61 7.39 -7.52
N ILE A 455 14.82 7.95 -6.33
CA ILE A 455 14.25 7.40 -5.10
C ILE A 455 12.73 7.49 -5.10
N LEU A 456 12.18 8.64 -5.54
CA LEU A 456 10.74 8.83 -5.68
C LEU A 456 10.13 7.78 -6.62
N THR A 457 10.73 7.60 -7.80
CA THR A 457 10.25 6.65 -8.83
C THR A 457 10.29 5.21 -8.33
N THR A 458 11.36 4.80 -7.63
CA THR A 458 11.43 3.47 -7.02
C THR A 458 10.32 3.26 -6.00
N ALA A 459 10.08 4.25 -5.12
CA ALA A 459 9.04 4.14 -4.11
C ALA A 459 7.64 4.07 -4.73
N ASP A 460 7.38 4.88 -5.76
CA ASP A 460 6.12 4.91 -6.49
C ASP A 460 5.82 3.57 -7.18
N ILE A 461 6.73 3.06 -8.03
CA ILE A 461 6.52 1.79 -8.75
C ILE A 461 6.33 0.61 -7.79
N ARG A 462 7.03 0.59 -6.65
CA ARG A 462 6.86 -0.46 -5.62
C ARG A 462 5.53 -0.37 -4.89
N ALA A 463 4.96 0.83 -4.74
CA ALA A 463 3.70 1.03 -4.02
C ALA A 463 2.48 0.56 -4.82
N VAL A 464 2.59 0.55 -6.16
CA VAL A 464 1.50 0.17 -7.09
C VAL A 464 0.88 -1.18 -6.78
N GLY A 465 1.68 -2.19 -6.44
CA GLY A 465 1.18 -3.52 -6.06
C GLY A 465 2.18 -4.66 -6.26
N PRO A 466 1.82 -5.87 -5.76
CA PRO A 466 2.67 -7.06 -5.88
C PRO A 466 3.04 -7.37 -7.33
N GLY A 467 4.28 -7.83 -7.55
CA GLY A 467 4.77 -8.18 -8.88
C GLY A 467 5.04 -7.00 -9.83
N THR A 468 4.66 -5.77 -9.46
CA THR A 468 4.90 -4.59 -10.30
C THR A 468 6.37 -4.20 -10.33
N TRP A 469 7.05 -4.25 -9.18
CA TRP A 469 8.50 -4.09 -9.09
C TRP A 469 9.19 -5.44 -9.27
N ASN A 470 10.17 -5.48 -10.15
CA ASN A 470 10.95 -6.67 -10.46
C ASN A 470 12.39 -6.29 -10.83
N GLY A 471 13.26 -7.29 -10.97
CA GLY A 471 14.68 -7.10 -11.30
C GLY A 471 14.89 -6.31 -12.59
N TRP A 472 14.04 -6.52 -13.60
CA TRP A 472 14.09 -5.80 -14.87
C TRP A 472 13.83 -4.29 -14.70
N LYS A 473 12.74 -3.88 -14.04
CA LYS A 473 12.47 -2.45 -13.78
C LYS A 473 13.54 -1.80 -12.93
N ALA A 474 13.99 -2.49 -11.88
CA ALA A 474 15.09 -2.01 -11.04
C ALA A 474 16.35 -1.75 -11.88
N GLN A 475 16.62 -2.63 -12.85
CA GLN A 475 17.75 -2.47 -13.74
C GLN A 475 17.58 -1.34 -14.75
N LEU A 476 16.39 -1.15 -15.33
CA LEU A 476 16.14 -0.01 -16.24
C LEU A 476 16.41 1.33 -15.54
N LEU A 477 15.94 1.49 -14.30
CA LEU A 477 16.20 2.69 -13.51
C LEU A 477 17.70 2.87 -13.21
N ARG A 478 18.40 1.78 -12.90
CA ARG A 478 19.86 1.78 -12.69
C ARG A 478 20.61 2.18 -13.95
N THR A 479 20.27 1.59 -15.09
CA THR A 479 20.91 1.91 -16.37
C THR A 479 20.71 3.40 -16.70
N LEU A 480 19.47 3.89 -16.64
CA LEU A 480 19.19 5.31 -16.90
C LEU A 480 19.99 6.23 -15.96
N TYR A 481 20.04 5.93 -14.66
CA TYR A 481 20.82 6.70 -13.71
C TYR A 481 22.32 6.74 -14.09
N TYR A 482 22.94 5.57 -14.32
CA TYR A 482 24.39 5.48 -14.55
C TYR A 482 24.84 5.97 -15.93
N GLU A 483 23.98 5.93 -16.94
CA GLU A 483 24.29 6.55 -18.24
C GLU A 483 24.14 8.08 -18.18
N THR A 484 23.24 8.59 -17.32
CA THR A 484 23.01 10.04 -17.16
C THR A 484 24.03 10.69 -16.22
N GLU A 485 24.49 9.99 -15.17
CA GLU A 485 25.40 10.52 -14.14
C GLU A 485 26.65 11.20 -14.73
N PRO A 486 27.42 10.59 -15.66
CA PRO A 486 28.62 11.23 -16.23
C PRO A 486 28.32 12.53 -16.97
N MET A 487 27.14 12.67 -17.56
CA MET A 487 26.75 13.91 -18.26
C MET A 487 26.51 15.06 -17.29
N LEU A 488 26.00 14.77 -16.10
CA LEU A 488 25.69 15.77 -15.07
C LEU A 488 26.92 16.17 -14.26
N THR A 489 27.92 15.29 -14.16
CA THR A 489 29.14 15.50 -13.36
C THR A 489 30.37 15.87 -14.19
N GLY A 490 30.25 15.96 -15.52
CA GLY A 490 31.37 16.24 -16.41
C GLY A 490 32.36 15.07 -16.55
N GLY A 491 31.89 13.82 -16.40
CA GLY A 491 32.67 12.59 -16.58
C GLY A 491 33.10 11.88 -15.30
N PHE A 492 32.80 12.43 -14.11
CA PHE A 492 33.15 11.83 -12.82
C PHE A 492 31.96 11.08 -12.20
N SER A 493 32.06 9.77 -11.98
CA SER A 493 31.01 8.99 -11.31
C SER A 493 31.15 9.13 -9.79
N GLU A 494 30.11 9.53 -9.05
CA GLU A 494 30.14 9.55 -7.58
C GLU A 494 30.00 8.14 -6.99
N VAL A 495 29.27 7.27 -7.70
CA VAL A 495 29.20 5.84 -7.39
C VAL A 495 30.38 5.13 -8.04
N ASP A 496 31.08 4.26 -7.30
CA ASP A 496 32.28 3.53 -7.76
C ASP A 496 31.94 2.42 -8.78
N ARG A 497 31.39 2.83 -9.94
CA ARG A 497 31.00 1.99 -11.10
C ARG A 497 32.19 1.15 -11.57
N GLY A 498 33.38 1.77 -11.61
CA GLY A 498 34.62 1.10 -11.98
C GLY A 498 34.93 -0.08 -11.08
N LYS A 499 34.83 0.07 -9.75
CA LYS A 499 35.07 -1.04 -8.83
C LYS A 499 34.01 -2.14 -8.95
N ARG A 500 32.73 -1.81 -9.11
CA ARG A 500 31.67 -2.83 -9.26
C ARG A 500 31.81 -3.63 -10.55
N VAL A 501 32.13 -2.96 -11.66
CA VAL A 501 32.41 -3.63 -12.94
C VAL A 501 33.65 -4.52 -12.79
N LYS A 502 34.73 -4.03 -12.17
CA LYS A 502 35.93 -4.83 -11.90
C LYS A 502 35.63 -6.06 -11.03
N VAL A 503 34.79 -5.93 -10.00
CA VAL A 503 34.35 -7.06 -9.17
C VAL A 503 33.54 -8.07 -10.00
N ALA A 504 32.60 -7.61 -10.83
CA ALA A 504 31.83 -8.50 -11.69
C ALA A 504 32.70 -9.22 -12.74
N GLN A 505 33.66 -8.52 -13.34
CA GLN A 505 34.66 -9.09 -14.25
C GLN A 505 35.57 -10.09 -13.52
N ALA A 506 35.97 -9.79 -12.28
CA ALA A 506 36.77 -10.72 -11.47
C ALA A 506 35.99 -11.99 -11.11
N HIS A 507 34.71 -11.88 -10.77
CA HIS A 507 33.85 -13.05 -10.53
C HIS A 507 33.69 -13.90 -11.79
N LEU A 508 33.47 -13.27 -12.95
CA LEU A 508 33.39 -14.00 -14.22
C LEU A 508 34.71 -14.69 -14.55
N ARG A 509 35.85 -14.00 -14.40
CA ARG A 509 37.18 -14.58 -14.62
C ARG A 509 37.41 -15.81 -13.73
N HIS A 510 36.92 -15.80 -12.50
CA HIS A 510 37.01 -16.96 -11.62
C HIS A 510 36.09 -18.12 -12.05
N ALA A 511 34.88 -17.80 -12.54
CA ALA A 511 33.91 -18.80 -13.00
C ALA A 511 34.30 -19.47 -14.34
N LEU A 512 35.02 -18.75 -15.21
CA LEU A 512 35.59 -19.25 -16.47
C LEU A 512 37.05 -19.71 -16.28
N SER A 513 37.30 -20.53 -15.26
CA SER A 513 38.65 -21.00 -14.94
C SER A 513 39.25 -21.95 -16.00
N ASP A 514 38.41 -22.47 -16.90
CA ASP A 514 38.79 -23.28 -18.05
C ASP A 514 39.21 -22.46 -19.29
N TRP A 515 39.04 -21.13 -19.27
CA TRP A 515 39.43 -20.24 -20.38
C TRP A 515 40.84 -19.67 -20.19
N SER A 516 41.50 -19.31 -21.30
CA SER A 516 42.76 -18.55 -21.22
C SER A 516 42.49 -17.11 -20.75
N GLU A 517 43.50 -16.46 -20.14
CA GLU A 517 43.37 -15.05 -19.75
C GLU A 517 43.08 -14.14 -20.96
N GLU A 518 43.62 -14.48 -22.13
CA GLU A 518 43.41 -13.75 -23.37
C GLU A 518 41.94 -13.79 -23.80
N ASP A 519 41.32 -14.98 -23.79
CA ASP A 519 39.92 -15.17 -24.16
C ASP A 519 38.97 -14.44 -23.19
N VAL A 520 39.23 -14.55 -21.88
CA VAL A 520 38.42 -13.85 -20.86
C VAL A 520 38.53 -12.34 -21.02
N ASN A 521 39.72 -11.82 -21.34
CA ASN A 521 39.92 -10.38 -21.55
C ASN A 521 39.26 -9.91 -22.85
N ALA A 522 39.36 -10.68 -23.94
CA ALA A 522 38.72 -10.39 -25.21
C ALA A 522 37.19 -10.35 -25.07
N TYR A 523 36.58 -11.37 -24.46
CA TYR A 523 35.17 -11.36 -24.12
C TYR A 523 34.80 -10.19 -23.21
N SER A 524 35.64 -9.92 -22.19
CA SER A 524 35.34 -8.85 -21.24
C SER A 524 35.28 -7.47 -21.90
N ALA A 525 36.08 -7.24 -22.94
CA ALA A 525 36.15 -5.99 -23.70
C ALA A 525 34.97 -5.79 -24.65
N ARG A 526 34.20 -6.84 -24.96
CA ARG A 526 33.03 -6.76 -25.86
C ARG A 526 31.83 -6.10 -25.21
N HIS A 527 31.75 -6.11 -23.88
CA HIS A 527 30.56 -5.70 -23.17
C HIS A 527 30.72 -4.36 -22.46
N TYR A 528 29.74 -3.48 -22.66
CA TYR A 528 29.62 -2.22 -21.93
C TYR A 528 29.39 -2.44 -20.43
N PRO A 529 29.75 -1.48 -19.55
CA PRO A 529 29.54 -1.59 -18.10
C PRO A 529 28.11 -1.97 -17.68
N SER A 530 27.09 -1.58 -18.44
CA SER A 530 25.69 -1.91 -18.19
C SER A 530 25.44 -3.43 -18.17
N TYR A 531 26.05 -4.18 -19.08
CA TYR A 531 26.00 -5.65 -19.10
C TYR A 531 26.57 -6.27 -17.82
N TRP A 532 27.75 -5.79 -17.40
CA TRP A 532 28.43 -6.29 -16.20
C TRP A 532 27.61 -6.13 -14.92
N LEU A 533 26.82 -5.06 -14.86
CA LEU A 533 26.00 -4.70 -13.71
C LEU A 533 24.57 -5.26 -13.77
N ARG A 534 24.08 -5.64 -14.96
CA ARG A 534 22.72 -6.15 -15.21
C ARG A 534 22.63 -7.66 -15.11
N THR A 535 23.54 -8.36 -15.78
CA THR A 535 23.44 -9.81 -15.98
C THR A 535 23.96 -10.52 -14.73
N ASP A 536 23.33 -11.59 -14.26
CA ASP A 536 23.88 -12.39 -13.16
C ASP A 536 25.12 -13.20 -13.61
N LEU A 537 25.84 -13.81 -12.67
CA LEU A 537 27.08 -14.51 -13.00
C LEU A 537 26.83 -15.74 -13.89
N ASP A 538 25.79 -16.53 -13.61
CA ASP A 538 25.50 -17.76 -14.35
C ASP A 538 25.11 -17.43 -15.79
N THR A 539 24.28 -16.41 -15.98
CA THR A 539 23.89 -15.94 -17.31
C THR A 539 25.08 -15.35 -18.07
N LYS A 540 26.00 -14.62 -17.41
CA LYS A 540 27.24 -14.16 -18.06
C LYS A 540 28.11 -15.30 -18.57
N VAL A 541 28.20 -16.39 -17.80
CA VAL A 541 28.93 -17.60 -18.20
C VAL A 541 28.25 -18.27 -19.39
N ARG A 542 26.92 -18.40 -19.38
CA ARG A 542 26.16 -18.93 -20.53
C ARG A 542 26.39 -18.09 -21.79
N HIS A 543 26.26 -16.77 -21.70
CA HIS A 543 26.53 -15.87 -22.83
C HIS A 543 27.96 -15.99 -23.36
N ALA A 544 28.96 -16.09 -22.49
CA ALA A 544 30.36 -16.25 -22.89
C ALA A 544 30.55 -17.49 -23.75
N ARG A 545 30.05 -18.64 -23.27
CA ARG A 545 30.12 -19.90 -24.03
C ARG A 545 29.32 -19.84 -25.32
N PHE A 546 28.11 -19.28 -25.27
CA PHE A 546 27.22 -19.19 -26.42
C PHE A 546 27.82 -18.36 -27.57
N ILE A 547 28.45 -17.22 -27.24
CA ILE A 547 29.13 -16.38 -28.22
C ILE A 547 30.34 -17.12 -28.83
N THR A 548 31.17 -17.76 -28.01
CA THR A 548 32.34 -18.51 -28.51
C THR A 548 31.94 -19.70 -29.37
N GLU A 549 30.87 -20.42 -29.03
CA GLU A 549 30.33 -21.52 -29.83
C GLU A 549 29.84 -21.05 -31.20
N MET A 550 29.16 -19.90 -31.27
CA MET A 550 28.73 -19.29 -32.53
C MET A 550 29.94 -18.94 -33.42
N GLU A 551 30.96 -18.33 -32.83
CA GLU A 551 32.18 -17.93 -33.55
C GLU A 551 32.96 -19.14 -34.07
N ALA A 552 33.11 -20.17 -33.26
CA ALA A 552 33.72 -21.43 -33.67
C ALA A 552 32.94 -22.11 -34.81
N ALA A 553 31.61 -21.95 -34.83
CA ALA A 553 30.74 -22.45 -35.90
C ALA A 553 30.67 -21.54 -37.14
N GLY A 554 31.26 -20.34 -37.10
CA GLY A 554 31.21 -19.35 -38.18
C GLY A 554 29.79 -18.84 -38.50
N GLN A 555 28.90 -18.85 -37.51
CA GLN A 555 27.51 -18.42 -37.67
C GLN A 555 27.36 -16.91 -37.44
N THR A 556 26.43 -16.29 -38.16
CA THR A 556 26.10 -14.85 -37.97
C THR A 556 24.84 -14.63 -37.13
N LEU A 557 24.00 -15.65 -36.98
CA LEU A 557 22.79 -15.65 -36.16
C LEU A 557 22.71 -17.00 -35.46
N THR A 558 22.51 -16.98 -34.15
CA THR A 558 22.24 -18.19 -33.38
C THR A 558 21.14 -17.96 -32.34
N THR A 559 20.43 -19.03 -31.99
CA THR A 559 19.35 -19.01 -30.99
C THR A 559 19.48 -20.20 -30.07
N HIS A 560 19.30 -19.97 -28.77
CA HIS A 560 19.24 -21.01 -27.75
C HIS A 560 17.93 -20.85 -26.97
N ALA A 561 17.26 -21.97 -26.67
CA ALA A 561 16.05 -21.97 -25.88
C ALA A 561 16.21 -22.95 -24.72
N ASP A 562 16.02 -22.46 -23.49
CA ASP A 562 16.05 -23.27 -22.28
C ASP A 562 14.76 -23.10 -21.49
N VAL A 563 14.27 -24.19 -20.88
CA VAL A 563 13.03 -24.15 -20.09
C VAL A 563 13.40 -23.99 -18.62
N GLU A 564 12.80 -23.03 -17.94
CA GLU A 564 13.00 -22.79 -16.50
C GLU A 564 11.74 -23.21 -15.73
N PRO A 565 11.62 -24.48 -15.28
CA PRO A 565 10.36 -25.03 -14.77
C PRO A 565 9.90 -24.36 -13.47
N ALA A 566 10.84 -23.88 -12.65
CA ALA A 566 10.54 -23.17 -11.42
C ALA A 566 9.81 -21.84 -11.66
N ARG A 567 10.06 -21.19 -12.79
CA ARG A 567 9.42 -19.93 -13.20
C ARG A 567 8.30 -20.13 -14.22
N GLY A 568 8.18 -21.34 -14.78
CA GLY A 568 7.16 -21.67 -15.78
C GLY A 568 7.36 -20.88 -17.09
N ILE A 569 8.61 -20.57 -17.43
CA ILE A 569 8.98 -19.80 -18.63
C ILE A 569 9.95 -20.57 -19.51
N THR A 570 10.04 -20.16 -20.78
CA THR A 570 11.11 -20.55 -21.70
C THR A 570 11.98 -19.33 -21.95
N GLU A 571 13.26 -19.41 -21.59
CA GLU A 571 14.27 -18.40 -21.89
C GLU A 571 14.74 -18.60 -23.35
N LEU A 572 14.59 -17.57 -24.17
CA LEU A 572 15.08 -17.54 -25.55
C LEU A 572 16.26 -16.56 -25.64
N THR A 573 17.47 -17.08 -25.82
CA THR A 573 18.67 -16.29 -26.10
C THR A 573 18.88 -16.19 -27.60
N VAL A 574 19.00 -14.97 -28.12
CA VAL A 574 19.27 -14.71 -29.54
C VAL A 574 20.54 -13.87 -29.62
N LEU A 575 21.45 -14.24 -30.52
CA LEU A 575 22.64 -13.47 -30.83
C LEU A 575 22.66 -13.20 -32.34
N ALA A 576 22.68 -11.94 -32.73
CA ALA A 576 22.62 -11.53 -34.14
C ALA A 576 23.39 -10.22 -34.38
N PRO A 577 23.68 -9.84 -35.64
CA PRO A 577 24.24 -8.54 -35.96
C PRO A 577 23.19 -7.47 -35.67
N ASP A 578 23.58 -6.42 -34.95
CA ASP A 578 22.64 -5.38 -34.54
C ASP A 578 22.15 -4.58 -35.75
N HIS A 579 20.84 -4.36 -35.81
CA HIS A 579 20.23 -3.53 -36.84
C HIS A 579 18.90 -2.94 -36.35
N PRO A 580 18.45 -1.81 -36.94
CA PRO A 580 17.16 -1.22 -36.58
C PRO A 580 16.03 -2.24 -36.64
N LYS A 581 15.19 -2.23 -35.59
CA LYS A 581 14.01 -3.10 -35.41
C LYS A 581 14.28 -4.58 -35.14
N LEU A 582 15.53 -5.01 -34.89
CA LEU A 582 15.85 -6.39 -34.55
C LEU A 582 14.96 -6.93 -33.41
N LEU A 583 14.86 -6.22 -32.29
CA LEU A 583 13.97 -6.59 -31.19
C LEU A 583 12.50 -6.71 -31.62
N SER A 584 12.02 -5.76 -32.44
CA SER A 584 10.63 -5.79 -32.91
C SER A 584 10.36 -7.00 -33.81
N VAL A 585 11.36 -7.45 -34.58
CA VAL A 585 11.27 -8.66 -35.39
C VAL A 585 11.21 -9.90 -34.49
N ILE A 586 12.08 -9.99 -33.49
CA ILE A 586 12.09 -11.11 -32.52
C ILE A 586 10.77 -11.16 -31.75
N ALA A 587 10.30 -10.02 -31.23
CA ALA A 587 9.03 -9.94 -30.52
C ALA A 587 7.84 -10.30 -31.43
N GLY A 588 7.86 -9.87 -32.69
CA GLY A 588 6.87 -10.25 -33.69
C GLY A 588 6.87 -11.76 -33.99
N ALA A 589 8.05 -12.39 -34.05
CA ALA A 589 8.17 -13.83 -34.22
C ALA A 589 7.61 -14.59 -33.01
N CYS A 590 7.92 -14.16 -31.78
CA CYS A 590 7.34 -14.74 -30.57
C CYS A 590 5.81 -14.61 -30.55
N ALA A 591 5.27 -13.43 -30.89
CA ALA A 591 3.82 -13.21 -30.95
C ALA A 591 3.15 -14.08 -32.04
N ALA A 592 3.78 -14.22 -33.21
CA ALA A 592 3.29 -15.08 -34.28
C ALA A 592 3.29 -16.57 -33.91
N ALA A 593 4.23 -16.99 -33.04
CA ALA A 593 4.27 -18.33 -32.47
C ALA A 593 3.27 -18.54 -31.31
N GLY A 594 2.47 -17.54 -30.96
CA GLY A 594 1.53 -17.58 -29.84
C GLY A 594 2.20 -17.50 -28.47
N ALA A 595 3.48 -17.11 -28.40
CA ALA A 595 4.19 -16.92 -27.15
C ALA A 595 3.85 -15.54 -26.54
N ASN A 596 3.69 -15.52 -25.22
CA ASN A 596 3.58 -14.28 -24.46
C ASN A 596 4.96 -13.92 -23.88
N ILE A 597 5.43 -12.70 -24.12
CA ILE A 597 6.74 -12.25 -23.66
C ILE A 597 6.59 -11.73 -22.23
N VAL A 598 7.12 -12.47 -21.27
CA VAL A 598 7.09 -12.11 -19.84
C VAL A 598 8.18 -11.11 -19.48
N ASP A 599 9.36 -11.24 -20.10
CA ASP A 599 10.53 -10.39 -19.89
C ASP A 599 11.43 -10.40 -21.14
N ALA A 600 12.26 -9.37 -21.31
CA ALA A 600 13.27 -9.30 -22.38
C ALA A 600 14.50 -8.48 -21.93
N GLN A 601 15.69 -9.05 -22.16
CA GLN A 601 16.97 -8.40 -21.91
C GLN A 601 17.79 -8.31 -23.20
N ILE A 602 18.39 -7.14 -23.44
CA ILE A 602 19.08 -6.83 -24.70
C ILE A 602 20.39 -6.14 -24.39
N SER A 603 21.48 -6.65 -24.95
CA SER A 603 22.83 -6.10 -24.77
C SER A 603 23.52 -6.01 -26.10
N THR A 604 23.89 -4.80 -26.52
CA THR A 604 24.79 -4.65 -27.66
C THR A 604 26.24 -4.83 -27.23
N THR A 605 27.04 -5.43 -28.10
CA THR A 605 28.48 -5.57 -27.93
C THR A 605 29.22 -4.50 -28.72
N THR A 606 30.47 -4.20 -28.36
CA THR A 606 31.29 -3.18 -29.00
C THR A 606 31.66 -3.52 -30.45
N ASP A 607 31.52 -4.79 -30.84
CA ASP A 607 31.75 -5.32 -32.18
C ASP A 607 30.46 -5.46 -33.02
N GLY A 608 29.34 -4.91 -32.55
CA GLY A 608 28.12 -4.76 -33.35
C GLY A 608 27.18 -5.96 -33.37
N LEU A 609 27.25 -6.83 -32.37
CA LEU A 609 26.24 -7.87 -32.11
C LEU A 609 25.24 -7.36 -31.05
N ALA A 610 24.05 -7.99 -31.01
CA ALA A 610 22.97 -7.68 -30.06
C ALA A 610 22.36 -8.93 -29.43
#